data_AF-A0A921T7T8-F1
#
_entry.id   AF-A0A921T7T8-F1
#
_cell.length_a   1.000
_cell.length_b   1.000
_cell.length_c   1.000
_cell.angle_alpha   90.00
_cell.angle_beta   90.00
_cell.angle_gamma   90.00
#
_symmetry.space_group_name_H-M   'P 1'
#
loop_
_entity.id
_entity.type
_entity.pdbx_description
1 polymer ?
#
loop_
_entity_poly.entity_id
_entity_poly.type
_entity_poly.pdbx_seq_one_letter_code
_entity_poly.pdbx_strand_id
1 'polypeptide(L)'
;MTKLEQAIIDCARLHLSQLKGALTLPNGPERSESFSSAWWQLTGLVQLAEFHSGLDQPARDQLRAIDREAAQAISDDRDSSSTTQFANSISAVLADPSTSNWLKQSLNEALARDSVDAANDAELLFELLAHRSDEELRASAHAAGIPETTMAVRFANGRADTLDVSQARHTIITGDK
;
A
#
# COMPACT_ATOMS: atom_id res chain seq x y z
N MET A 1 31.94 30.54 -14.26
CA MET A 1 32.31 29.25 -13.65
C MET A 1 33.81 29.12 -13.45
N THR A 2 34.19 29.02 -12.19
CA THR A 2 35.52 28.75 -11.64
C THR A 2 35.85 27.25 -11.70
N LYS A 3 37.12 26.91 -11.50
CA LYS A 3 37.56 25.49 -11.41
C LYS A 3 36.89 24.74 -10.25
N LEU A 4 36.65 25.43 -9.13
CA LEU A 4 35.99 24.84 -7.96
C LEU A 4 34.52 24.54 -8.24
N GLU A 5 33.79 25.48 -8.84
CA GLU A 5 32.39 25.28 -9.23
C GLU A 5 32.23 24.12 -10.21
N GLN A 6 33.14 24.01 -11.19
CA GLN A 6 33.16 22.88 -12.11
C GLN A 6 33.39 21.55 -11.38
N ALA A 7 34.34 21.50 -10.44
CA ALA A 7 34.60 20.29 -9.66
C ALA A 7 33.40 19.87 -8.79
N ILE A 8 32.68 20.83 -8.21
CA ILE A 8 31.44 20.59 -7.45
C ILE A 8 30.37 19.98 -8.36
N ILE A 9 30.18 20.53 -9.56
CA ILE A 9 29.21 20.03 -10.53
C ILE A 9 29.59 18.62 -11.00
N ASP A 10 30.86 18.37 -11.29
CA ASP A 10 31.34 17.06 -11.73
C ASP A 10 31.14 16.01 -10.62
N CYS A 11 31.37 16.39 -9.36
CA CYS A 11 31.10 15.55 -8.20
C CYS A 11 29.60 15.27 -8.03
N ALA A 12 28.74 16.28 -8.19
CA ALA A 12 27.29 16.10 -8.13
C ALA A 12 26.78 15.16 -9.24
N ARG A 13 27.31 15.29 -10.47
CA ARG A 13 26.99 14.38 -11.58
C ARG A 13 27.44 12.94 -11.32
N LEU A 14 28.61 12.75 -10.70
CA LEU A 14 29.08 11.43 -10.29
C LEU A 14 28.11 10.78 -9.31
N HIS A 15 27.70 11.51 -8.27
CA HIS A 15 26.77 10.98 -7.27
C HIS A 15 25.35 10.76 -7.82
N LEU A 16 24.90 11.59 -8.76
CA LEU A 16 23.67 11.33 -9.52
C LEU A 16 23.76 10.01 -10.31
N SER A 17 24.89 9.76 -10.99
CA SER A 17 25.13 8.51 -11.71
C SER A 17 25.13 7.29 -10.76
N GLN A 18 25.78 7.41 -9.60
CA GLN A 18 25.77 6.37 -8.57
C GLN A 18 24.36 6.12 -8.00
N LEU A 19 23.59 7.18 -7.76
CA LEU A 19 22.21 7.08 -7.30
C LEU A 19 21.34 6.34 -8.32
N LYS A 20 21.44 6.72 -9.60
CA LYS A 20 20.74 6.04 -10.70
C LYS A 20 21.17 4.58 -10.83
N GLY A 21 22.47 4.29 -10.71
CA GLY A 21 23.00 2.94 -10.69
C GLY A 21 22.42 2.11 -9.54
N ALA A 22 22.36 2.67 -8.33
CA ALA A 22 21.77 2.01 -7.17
C ALA A 22 20.29 1.67 -7.41
N LEU A 23 19.51 2.56 -8.04
CA LEU A 23 18.09 2.30 -8.35
C LEU A 23 17.91 1.10 -9.28
N THR A 24 18.88 0.78 -10.14
CA THR A 24 18.81 -0.39 -11.02
C THR A 24 19.07 -1.73 -10.32
N LEU A 25 19.58 -1.72 -9.08
CA LEU A 25 19.82 -2.94 -8.32
C LEU A 25 18.50 -3.54 -7.80
N PRO A 26 18.40 -4.87 -7.64
CA PRO A 26 17.26 -5.51 -7.00
C PRO A 26 17.05 -4.99 -5.57
N ASN A 27 15.79 -4.97 -5.12
CA ASN A 27 15.46 -4.61 -3.73
C ASN A 27 16.26 -5.45 -2.73
N GLY A 28 17.04 -4.78 -1.87
CA GLY A 28 17.93 -5.44 -0.93
C GLY A 28 18.85 -4.47 -0.18
N PRO A 29 19.70 -4.99 0.72
CA PRO A 29 20.62 -4.18 1.52
C PRO A 29 21.63 -3.44 0.64
N GLU A 30 22.21 -4.10 -0.37
CA GLU A 30 23.19 -3.49 -1.28
C GLU A 30 22.61 -2.28 -2.04
N ARG A 31 21.38 -2.41 -2.54
CA ARG A 31 20.62 -1.31 -3.14
C ARG A 31 20.44 -0.16 -2.16
N SER A 32 19.96 -0.47 -0.95
CA SER A 32 19.62 0.51 0.07
C SER A 32 20.84 1.29 0.55
N GLU A 33 21.96 0.61 0.77
CA GLU A 33 23.23 1.20 1.17
C GLU A 33 23.82 2.09 0.06
N SER A 34 23.88 1.57 -1.17
CA SER A 34 24.39 2.30 -2.33
C SER A 34 23.56 3.55 -2.62
N PHE A 35 22.22 3.41 -2.56
CA PHE A 35 21.28 4.51 -2.73
C PHE A 35 21.47 5.57 -1.63
N SER A 36 21.44 5.16 -0.36
CA SER A 36 21.54 6.08 0.78
C SER A 36 22.85 6.86 0.76
N SER A 37 23.96 6.19 0.45
CA SER A 37 25.27 6.81 0.32
C SER A 37 25.30 7.87 -0.78
N ALA A 38 24.89 7.51 -2.00
CA ALA A 38 24.87 8.43 -3.14
C ALA A 38 23.88 9.60 -2.92
N TRP A 39 22.72 9.32 -2.33
CA TRP A 39 21.71 10.33 -2.04
C TRP A 39 22.19 11.37 -1.02
N TRP A 40 22.86 10.95 0.06
CA TRP A 40 23.41 11.88 1.03
C TRP A 40 24.49 12.79 0.43
N GLN A 41 25.41 12.21 -0.35
CA GLN A 41 26.46 12.98 -1.02
C GLN A 41 25.87 13.99 -2.01
N LEU A 42 24.91 13.55 -2.81
CA LEU A 42 24.27 14.40 -3.80
C LEU A 42 23.49 15.54 -3.14
N THR A 43 22.68 15.23 -2.13
CA THR A 43 21.85 16.21 -1.41
C THR A 43 22.70 17.32 -0.83
N GLY A 44 23.83 16.99 -0.21
CA GLY A 44 24.75 17.98 0.35
C GLY A 44 25.31 18.94 -0.71
N LEU A 45 25.64 18.44 -1.91
CA LEU A 45 26.16 19.26 -3.00
C LEU A 45 25.09 20.15 -3.63
N VAL A 46 23.89 19.62 -3.91
CA VAL A 46 22.84 20.39 -4.58
C VAL A 46 22.25 21.47 -3.67
N GLN A 47 22.24 21.27 -2.35
CA GLN A 47 21.83 22.30 -1.38
C GLN A 47 22.71 23.55 -1.42
N LEU A 48 23.95 23.48 -1.92
CA LEU A 48 24.78 24.67 -2.12
C LEU A 48 24.10 25.68 -3.06
N ALA A 49 23.25 25.24 -3.98
CA ALA A 49 22.49 26.14 -4.84
C ALA A 49 21.47 27.00 -4.08
N GLU A 50 20.99 26.55 -2.91
CA GLU A 50 19.99 27.26 -2.12
C GLU A 50 20.61 28.17 -1.05
N PHE A 51 21.85 27.87 -0.63
CA PHE A 51 22.57 28.71 0.32
C PHE A 51 23.34 29.85 -0.35
N HIS A 52 23.75 30.83 0.47
CA HIS A 52 24.69 31.88 0.08
C HIS A 52 26.12 31.33 0.01
N SER A 53 26.32 30.32 -0.84
CA SER A 53 27.54 29.52 -0.99
C SER A 53 28.65 30.21 -1.80
N GLY A 54 28.36 31.39 -2.38
CA GLY A 54 29.28 32.11 -3.24
C GLY A 54 29.36 31.57 -4.68
N LEU A 55 28.50 30.61 -5.04
CA LEU A 55 28.38 30.07 -6.39
C LEU A 55 27.75 31.10 -7.35
N ASP A 56 28.27 31.17 -8.57
CA ASP A 56 27.67 31.93 -9.66
C ASP A 56 26.31 31.34 -10.09
N GLN A 57 25.47 32.16 -10.73
CA GLN A 57 24.14 31.74 -11.14
C GLN A 57 24.15 30.51 -12.08
N PRO A 58 25.03 30.42 -13.08
CA PRO A 58 25.16 29.22 -13.90
C PRO A 58 25.44 27.93 -13.11
N ALA A 59 26.30 27.99 -12.09
CA ALA A 59 26.59 26.82 -11.25
C ALA A 59 25.38 26.41 -10.41
N ARG A 60 24.65 27.39 -9.84
CA ARG A 60 23.41 27.13 -9.09
C ARG A 60 22.34 26.49 -9.96
N ASP A 61 22.16 26.98 -11.19
CA ASP A 61 21.18 26.44 -12.13
C ASP A 61 21.50 24.99 -12.52
N GLN A 62 22.79 24.66 -12.70
CA GLN A 62 23.21 23.29 -12.98
C GLN A 62 22.95 22.35 -11.80
N LEU A 63 23.25 22.77 -10.56
CA LEU A 63 22.96 21.96 -9.37
C LEU A 63 21.45 21.72 -9.20
N ARG A 64 20.61 22.73 -9.44
CA ARG A 64 19.14 22.57 -9.44
C ARG A 64 18.63 21.67 -10.55
N ALA A 65 19.29 21.64 -11.71
CA ALA A 65 18.95 20.70 -12.77
C ALA A 65 19.27 19.26 -12.35
N ILE A 66 20.44 19.04 -11.74
CA ILE A 66 20.85 17.74 -11.21
C ILE A 66 19.89 17.26 -10.11
N ASP A 67 19.48 18.14 -9.19
CA ASP A 67 18.53 17.81 -8.13
C ASP A 67 17.16 17.36 -8.68
N ARG A 68 16.63 18.10 -9.67
CA ARG A 68 15.40 17.71 -10.38
C ARG A 68 15.54 16.36 -11.08
N GLU A 69 16.70 16.09 -11.69
CA GLU A 69 16.96 14.82 -12.35
C GLU A 69 17.03 13.65 -11.37
N ALA A 70 17.60 13.86 -10.17
CA ALA A 70 17.58 12.87 -9.10
C ALA A 70 16.14 12.61 -8.61
N ALA A 71 15.37 13.66 -8.35
CA ALA A 71 13.99 13.55 -7.91
C ALA A 71 13.11 12.80 -8.92
N GLN A 72 13.30 13.06 -10.22
CA GLN A 72 12.60 12.34 -11.29
C GLN A 72 12.97 10.86 -11.28
N ALA A 73 14.27 10.52 -11.23
CA ALA A 73 14.72 9.13 -11.24
C ALA A 73 14.17 8.31 -10.05
N ILE A 74 14.11 8.93 -8.85
CA ILE A 74 13.52 8.31 -7.66
C ILE A 74 12.01 8.06 -7.83
N SER A 75 11.31 9.01 -8.46
CA SER A 75 9.87 8.89 -8.72
C SER A 75 9.58 7.77 -9.73
N ASP A 76 10.32 7.72 -10.83
CA ASP A 76 10.19 6.70 -11.88
C ASP A 76 10.44 5.29 -11.32
N ASP A 77 11.44 5.15 -10.46
CA ASP A 77 11.76 3.87 -9.80
C ASP A 77 10.64 3.41 -8.86
N ARG A 78 10.05 4.34 -8.10
CA ARG A 78 8.95 4.04 -7.18
C ARG A 78 7.72 3.55 -7.95
N ASP A 79 7.38 4.18 -9.07
CA ASP A 79 6.24 3.79 -9.90
C ASP A 79 6.48 2.41 -10.56
N SER A 80 7.70 2.18 -11.04
CA SER A 80 8.12 0.90 -11.61
C SER A 80 8.08 -0.23 -10.58
N SER A 81 8.60 0.03 -9.38
CA SER A 81 8.60 -0.90 -8.24
C SER A 81 7.18 -1.25 -7.80
N SER A 82 6.29 -0.26 -7.72
CA SER A 82 4.88 -0.45 -7.33
C SER A 82 4.13 -1.30 -8.36
N THR A 83 4.31 -1.01 -9.65
CA THR A 83 3.71 -1.79 -10.75
C THR A 83 4.20 -3.24 -10.74
N THR A 84 5.51 -3.44 -10.55
CA THR A 84 6.12 -4.78 -10.46
C THR A 84 5.61 -5.53 -9.23
N GLN A 85 5.52 -4.86 -8.08
CA GLN A 85 5.00 -5.46 -6.85
C GLN A 85 3.56 -5.93 -7.03
N PHE A 86 2.70 -5.12 -7.64
CA PHE A 86 1.32 -5.48 -7.92
C PHE A 86 1.22 -6.70 -8.86
N ALA A 87 1.99 -6.71 -9.95
CA ALA A 87 2.05 -7.84 -10.87
C ALA A 87 2.54 -9.13 -10.19
N ASN A 88 3.51 -9.02 -9.28
CA ASN A 88 3.99 -10.13 -8.47
C ASN A 88 2.92 -10.65 -7.50
N SER A 89 2.13 -9.77 -6.88
CA SER A 89 1.02 -10.17 -6.01
C SER A 89 -0.06 -10.94 -6.76
N ILE A 90 -0.44 -10.50 -7.97
CA ILE A 90 -1.35 -11.24 -8.85
C ILE A 90 -0.78 -12.62 -9.18
N SER A 91 0.48 -12.65 -9.62
CA SER A 91 1.16 -13.90 -10.00
C SER A 91 1.23 -14.89 -8.83
N ALA A 92 1.46 -14.40 -7.60
CA ALA A 92 1.48 -15.21 -6.40
C ALA A 92 0.12 -15.89 -6.14
N VAL A 93 -0.99 -15.15 -6.25
CA VAL A 93 -2.35 -15.71 -6.09
C VAL A 93 -2.64 -16.79 -7.14
N LEU A 94 -2.25 -16.56 -8.40
CA LEU A 94 -2.47 -17.51 -9.50
C LEU A 94 -1.59 -18.77 -9.35
N ALA A 95 -0.36 -18.62 -8.87
CA ALA A 95 0.58 -19.72 -8.68
C ALA A 95 0.28 -20.57 -7.43
N ASP A 96 -0.33 -20.00 -6.39
CA ASP A 96 -0.61 -20.70 -5.14
C ASP A 96 -1.57 -21.89 -5.36
N PRO A 97 -1.17 -23.15 -5.05
CA PRO A 97 -2.03 -24.32 -5.19
C PRO A 97 -3.27 -24.32 -4.29
N SER A 98 -3.25 -23.57 -3.19
CA SER A 98 -4.38 -23.46 -2.24
C SER A 98 -5.47 -22.49 -2.71
N THR A 99 -5.16 -21.58 -3.63
CA THR A 99 -6.15 -20.69 -4.24
C THR A 99 -7.14 -21.51 -5.08
N SER A 100 -8.43 -21.30 -4.84
CA SER A 100 -9.48 -22.01 -5.56
C SER A 100 -9.43 -21.78 -7.08
N ASN A 101 -9.76 -22.81 -7.86
CA ASN A 101 -9.81 -22.70 -9.33
C ASN A 101 -10.76 -21.60 -9.81
N TRP A 102 -11.88 -21.41 -9.11
CA TRP A 102 -12.83 -20.34 -9.42
C TRP A 102 -12.18 -18.97 -9.28
N LEU A 103 -11.50 -18.69 -8.15
CA LEU A 103 -10.84 -17.40 -7.95
C LEU A 103 -9.73 -17.15 -8.96
N LYS A 104 -8.93 -18.18 -9.32
CA LYS A 104 -7.91 -18.06 -10.37
C LYS A 104 -8.52 -17.72 -11.72
N GLN A 105 -9.62 -18.37 -12.08
CA GLN A 105 -10.30 -18.09 -13.34
C GLN A 105 -10.88 -16.67 -13.35
N SER A 106 -11.64 -16.30 -12.31
CA SER A 106 -12.23 -14.96 -12.19
C SER A 106 -11.19 -13.85 -12.21
N LEU A 107 -10.03 -14.05 -11.57
CA LEU A 107 -8.93 -13.09 -11.61
C LEU A 107 -8.33 -12.97 -13.03
N ASN A 108 -8.10 -14.07 -13.73
CA ASN A 108 -7.61 -14.02 -15.12
C ASN A 108 -8.59 -13.31 -16.07
N GLU A 109 -9.90 -13.54 -15.90
CA GLU A 109 -10.93 -12.85 -16.68
C GLU A 109 -11.00 -11.36 -16.35
N ALA A 110 -10.89 -11.00 -15.07
CA ALA A 110 -10.89 -9.60 -14.61
C ALA A 110 -9.70 -8.81 -15.15
N LEU A 111 -8.50 -9.42 -15.24
CA LEU A 111 -7.29 -8.77 -15.75
C LEU A 111 -7.37 -8.39 -17.24
N ALA A 112 -8.29 -8.98 -18.00
CA ALA A 112 -8.52 -8.67 -19.41
C ALA A 112 -9.53 -7.53 -19.64
N ARG A 113 -10.17 -7.03 -18.58
CA ARG A 113 -11.26 -6.04 -18.62
C ARG A 113 -10.77 -4.65 -18.22
N ASP A 114 -11.64 -3.64 -18.41
CA ASP A 114 -11.45 -2.33 -17.79
C ASP A 114 -11.36 -2.48 -16.26
N SER A 115 -10.38 -1.82 -15.66
CA SER A 115 -10.06 -2.01 -14.24
C SER A 115 -11.13 -1.45 -13.31
N VAL A 116 -11.87 -0.42 -13.72
CA VAL A 116 -12.96 0.17 -12.92
C VAL A 116 -14.17 -0.75 -12.94
N ASP A 117 -14.55 -1.25 -14.12
CA ASP A 117 -15.67 -2.19 -14.25
C ASP A 117 -15.40 -3.50 -13.53
N ALA A 118 -14.19 -4.05 -13.67
CA ALA A 118 -13.80 -5.30 -13.01
C ALA A 118 -13.80 -5.17 -11.48
N ALA A 119 -13.37 -4.02 -10.95
CA ALA A 119 -13.40 -3.76 -9.52
C ALA A 119 -14.84 -3.65 -8.98
N ASN A 120 -15.70 -2.90 -9.67
CA ASN A 120 -17.11 -2.74 -9.29
C ASN A 120 -17.85 -4.09 -9.30
N ASP A 121 -17.62 -4.92 -10.32
CA ASP A 121 -18.22 -6.26 -10.39
C ASP A 121 -17.73 -7.17 -9.25
N ALA A 122 -16.44 -7.08 -8.90
CA ALA A 122 -15.87 -7.87 -7.81
C ALA A 122 -16.43 -7.46 -6.44
N GLU A 123 -16.67 -6.16 -6.22
CA GLU A 123 -17.33 -5.64 -5.02
C GLU A 123 -18.78 -6.13 -4.92
N LEU A 124 -19.57 -5.99 -5.99
CA LEU A 124 -20.95 -6.49 -6.04
C LEU A 124 -21.00 -8.01 -5.81
N LEU A 125 -20.09 -8.76 -6.42
CA LEU A 125 -19.99 -10.20 -6.22
C LEU A 125 -19.67 -10.55 -4.77
N PHE A 126 -18.76 -9.83 -4.13
CA PHE A 126 -18.44 -10.01 -2.72
C PHE A 126 -19.67 -9.75 -1.84
N GLU A 127 -20.39 -8.65 -2.06
CA GLU A 127 -21.61 -8.32 -1.30
C GLU A 127 -22.68 -9.42 -1.41
N LEU A 128 -22.94 -9.91 -2.62
CA LEU A 128 -23.93 -10.97 -2.86
C LEU A 128 -23.52 -12.30 -2.20
N LEU A 129 -22.24 -12.67 -2.29
CA LEU A 129 -21.73 -13.90 -1.66
C LEU A 129 -21.73 -13.79 -0.13
N ALA A 130 -21.39 -12.62 0.42
CA ALA A 130 -21.45 -12.36 1.85
C ALA A 130 -22.88 -12.47 2.37
N HIS A 131 -23.85 -11.83 1.70
CA HIS A 131 -25.26 -11.92 2.04
C HIS A 131 -25.77 -13.37 2.00
N ARG A 132 -25.43 -14.10 0.94
CA ARG A 132 -25.80 -15.52 0.82
C ARG A 132 -25.21 -16.36 1.96
N SER A 133 -23.94 -16.14 2.31
CA SER A 133 -23.29 -16.85 3.42
C SER A 133 -24.00 -16.58 4.75
N ASP A 134 -24.39 -15.34 4.98
CA ASP A 134 -25.14 -14.92 6.16
C ASP A 134 -26.52 -15.58 6.22
N GLU A 135 -27.24 -15.64 5.11
CA GLU A 135 -28.53 -16.33 5.00
C GLU A 135 -28.40 -17.84 5.24
N GLU A 136 -27.39 -18.49 4.66
CA GLU A 136 -27.11 -19.92 4.85
C GLU A 136 -26.77 -20.23 6.32
N LEU A 137 -26.01 -19.35 6.98
CA LEU A 137 -25.69 -19.46 8.40
C LEU A 137 -26.94 -19.31 9.27
N ARG A 138 -27.77 -18.28 9.00
CA ARG A 138 -29.05 -18.06 9.69
C ARG A 138 -30.01 -19.24 9.54
N ALA A 139 -30.16 -19.74 8.31
CA ALA A 139 -31.00 -20.90 8.03
C ALA A 139 -30.49 -22.14 8.77
N SER A 140 -29.17 -22.35 8.81
CA SER A 140 -28.55 -23.47 9.54
C SER A 140 -28.76 -23.35 11.05
N ALA A 141 -28.63 -22.15 11.63
CA ALA A 141 -28.91 -21.90 13.04
C ALA A 141 -30.38 -22.18 13.38
N HIS A 142 -31.31 -21.69 12.54
CA HIS A 142 -32.74 -21.95 12.70
C HIS A 142 -33.06 -23.46 12.62
N ALA A 143 -32.49 -24.18 11.65
CA ALA A 143 -32.66 -25.62 11.50
C ALA A 143 -32.09 -26.43 12.69
N ALA A 144 -31.01 -25.94 13.31
CA ALA A 144 -30.44 -26.51 14.53
C ALA A 144 -31.22 -26.14 15.81
N GLY A 145 -32.31 -25.36 15.69
CA GLY A 145 -33.08 -24.87 16.84
C GLY A 145 -32.34 -23.83 17.67
N ILE A 146 -31.29 -23.22 17.12
CA ILE A 146 -30.57 -22.08 17.72
C ILE A 146 -31.35 -20.82 17.29
N PRO A 147 -32.04 -20.13 18.20
CA PRO A 147 -32.81 -18.95 17.83
C PRO A 147 -31.84 -17.82 17.40
N GLU A 148 -32.14 -17.18 16.26
CA GLU A 148 -31.33 -16.09 15.64
C GLU A 148 -30.95 -14.97 16.61
N THR A 149 -31.74 -14.82 17.66
CA THR A 149 -31.69 -13.75 18.63
C THR A 149 -31.41 -14.27 20.03
N THR A 150 -30.58 -15.29 20.24
CA THR A 150 -30.29 -15.71 21.64
C THR A 150 -28.91 -15.25 22.10
N MET A 151 -28.88 -14.20 22.93
CA MET A 151 -27.64 -13.74 23.55
C MET A 151 -27.45 -14.47 24.89
N ALA A 152 -26.29 -15.09 25.08
CA ALA A 152 -25.90 -15.61 26.39
C ALA A 152 -25.65 -14.44 27.35
N VAL A 153 -26.42 -14.36 28.43
CA VAL A 153 -26.33 -13.29 29.43
C VAL A 153 -26.01 -13.89 30.79
N ARG A 154 -25.25 -13.13 31.59
CA ARG A 154 -25.02 -13.46 33.00
C ARG A 154 -25.66 -12.37 33.84
N PHE A 155 -26.64 -12.76 34.65
CA PHE A 155 -27.34 -11.84 35.54
C PHE A 155 -26.48 -11.46 36.74
N ALA A 156 -26.79 -10.33 37.38
CA ALA A 156 -26.04 -9.82 38.53
C ALA A 156 -26.00 -10.78 39.73
N ASN A 157 -26.92 -11.74 39.80
CA ASN A 157 -26.93 -12.82 40.78
C ASN A 157 -26.01 -14.01 40.42
N GLY A 158 -25.22 -13.90 39.34
CA GLY A 158 -24.29 -14.92 38.87
C GLY A 158 -24.90 -16.00 37.97
N ARG A 159 -26.22 -15.98 37.73
CA ARG A 159 -26.91 -16.97 36.87
C ARG A 159 -26.58 -16.73 35.39
N ALA A 160 -26.15 -17.76 34.68
CA ALA A 160 -26.06 -17.76 33.23
C ALA A 160 -27.40 -18.19 32.62
N ASP A 161 -27.84 -17.49 31.59
CA ASP A 161 -29.10 -17.75 30.88
C ASP A 161 -29.01 -17.28 29.43
N THR A 162 -30.04 -17.54 28.64
CA THR A 162 -30.11 -17.15 27.23
C THR A 162 -31.34 -16.27 27.01
N LEU A 163 -31.14 -15.11 26.38
CA LEU A 163 -32.20 -14.11 26.18
C LEU A 163 -32.54 -13.97 24.70
N ASP A 164 -33.82 -14.12 24.36
CA ASP A 164 -34.33 -13.87 23.00
C ASP A 164 -34.41 -12.36 22.72
N VAL A 165 -33.39 -11.80 22.07
CA VAL A 165 -33.30 -10.41 21.62
C VAL A 165 -34.34 -10.03 20.55
N SER A 166 -35.09 -10.96 19.94
CA SER A 166 -36.23 -10.59 19.08
C SER A 166 -37.42 -10.08 19.89
N GLN A 167 -37.52 -10.54 21.15
CA GLN A 167 -38.53 -10.11 22.12
C GLN A 167 -38.03 -8.95 22.99
N ALA A 168 -36.75 -8.57 22.86
CA ALA A 168 -36.17 -7.47 23.63
C ALA A 168 -36.74 -6.14 23.14
N ARG A 169 -37.53 -5.47 24.00
CA ARG A 169 -37.91 -4.08 23.78
C ARG A 169 -36.67 -3.20 23.94
N HIS A 170 -36.28 -2.46 22.89
CA HIS A 170 -35.26 -1.41 22.99
C HIS A 170 -35.63 -0.41 24.08
N THR A 171 -35.07 -0.59 25.27
CA THR A 171 -35.16 0.35 26.38
C THR A 171 -33.73 0.79 26.66
N ILE A 172 -33.35 1.97 26.18
CA ILE A 172 -32.09 2.59 26.55
C ILE A 172 -32.29 3.15 27.96
N ILE A 173 -31.77 2.44 28.96
CA ILE A 173 -31.66 2.98 30.31
C ILE A 173 -30.39 3.83 30.32
N THR A 174 -30.52 5.13 30.03
CA THR A 174 -29.49 6.09 30.43
C THR A 174 -29.50 6.12 31.95
N GLY A 175 -28.44 5.60 32.58
CA GLY A 175 -28.30 5.67 34.04
C GLY A 175 -28.39 7.12 34.49
N ASP A 176 -29.32 7.41 35.40
CA ASP A 176 -29.24 8.64 36.17
C ASP A 176 -27.93 8.62 36.99
N LYS A 177 -27.30 9.80 37.05
CA LYS A 177 -25.98 10.10 37.61
C LYS A 177 -25.65 9.41 38.94
#